data_AF-A0A2V6X6A9-F1
#
_entry.id   AF-A0A2V6X6A9-F1
#
_cell.length_a   1.000
_cell.length_b   1.000
_cell.length_c   1.000
_cell.angle_alpha   90.00
_cell.angle_beta   90.00
_cell.angle_gamma   90.00
#
_symmetry.space_group_name_H-M   'P 1'
#
loop_
_entity.id
_entity.type
_entity.pdbx_description
1 polymer ?
#
loop_
_entity_poly.entity_id
_entity_poly.type
_entity_poly.pdbx_seq_one_letter_code
_entity_poly.pdbx_strand_id
1 'polypeptide(L)'
;GVRQADFVLLSAPVLAIEGLLERVWRAAADGVVITDVGSTKGNVVRAAERLAARRPLAFVGSHPLAGSEQSGYRVARVDLFRGATVVVTPTDRTELRAVKAATEFWEALGARVSTLDPETHDRSVAAISHLPHLIACALVDGAARVDPAALELAARG
;
A
#
# COMPACT_ATOMS: atom_id res chain seq x y z
N GLY A 1 4.45 -22.12 -5.71
CA GLY A 1 5.19 -20.82 -5.73
C GLY A 1 4.56 -19.89 -6.76
N VAL A 2 5.11 -18.70 -7.04
CA VAL A 2 4.50 -17.69 -7.95
C VAL A 2 4.13 -18.24 -9.35
N ARG A 3 4.84 -19.25 -9.85
CA ARG A 3 4.56 -19.96 -11.13
C ARG A 3 3.24 -20.73 -11.17
N GLN A 4 2.57 -20.94 -10.04
CA GLN A 4 1.32 -21.70 -9.92
C GLN A 4 0.28 -20.93 -9.10
N ALA A 5 0.48 -19.62 -8.91
CA ALA A 5 -0.42 -18.79 -8.14
C ALA A 5 -1.45 -18.14 -9.07
N ASP A 6 -2.72 -18.21 -8.69
CA ASP A 6 -3.81 -17.48 -9.36
C ASP A 6 -3.91 -16.02 -8.86
N PHE A 7 -3.40 -15.78 -7.64
CA PHE A 7 -3.39 -14.46 -6.99
C PHE A 7 -2.06 -14.24 -6.26
N VAL A 8 -1.48 -13.04 -6.39
CA VAL A 8 -0.22 -12.65 -5.73
C VAL A 8 -0.39 -11.33 -5.00
N LEU A 9 -0.08 -11.33 -3.70
CA LEU A 9 -0.08 -10.13 -2.84
C LEU A 9 1.36 -9.72 -2.51
N LEU A 10 1.77 -8.53 -2.93
CA LEU A 10 3.08 -7.96 -2.61
C LEU A 10 3.01 -7.16 -1.29
N SER A 11 3.62 -7.73 -0.24
CA SER A 11 3.57 -7.21 1.14
C SER A 11 4.93 -6.72 1.68
N ALA A 12 5.81 -6.28 0.77
CA ALA A 12 7.11 -5.70 1.11
C ALA A 12 7.02 -4.18 1.34
N PRO A 13 8.07 -3.53 1.88
CA PRO A 13 8.15 -2.06 1.93
C PRO A 13 7.99 -1.45 0.54
N VAL A 14 7.32 -0.29 0.44
CA VAL A 14 6.99 0.39 -0.82
C VAL A 14 8.19 0.51 -1.77
N LEU A 15 9.36 0.89 -1.25
CA LEU A 15 10.59 1.05 -2.03
C LEU A 15 11.11 -0.26 -2.65
N ALA A 16 10.73 -1.41 -2.08
CA ALA A 16 11.11 -2.73 -2.57
C ALA A 16 10.05 -3.34 -3.50
N ILE A 17 8.79 -2.88 -3.43
CA ILE A 17 7.68 -3.44 -4.19
C ILE A 17 7.93 -3.37 -5.70
N GLU A 18 8.45 -2.25 -6.23
CA GLU A 18 8.68 -2.12 -7.68
C GLU A 18 9.67 -3.17 -8.23
N GLY A 19 10.79 -3.36 -7.52
CA GLY A 19 11.78 -4.39 -7.90
C GLY A 19 11.26 -5.81 -7.72
N LEU A 20 10.43 -6.06 -6.71
CA LEU A 20 9.77 -7.36 -6.51
C LEU A 20 8.72 -7.62 -7.59
N LEU A 21 7.94 -6.61 -7.95
CA LEU A 21 6.91 -6.69 -8.98
C LEU A 21 7.53 -7.15 -10.29
N GLU A 22 8.66 -6.59 -10.71
CA GLU A 22 9.35 -7.02 -11.93
C GLU A 22 9.75 -8.50 -11.89
N ARG A 23 10.31 -8.96 -10.75
CA ARG A 23 10.70 -10.37 -10.58
C ARG A 23 9.49 -11.31 -10.62
N VAL A 24 8.39 -10.91 -9.98
CA VAL A 24 7.11 -11.63 -9.99
C VAL A 24 6.55 -11.67 -11.40
N TRP A 25 6.53 -10.54 -12.11
CA TRP A 25 6.00 -10.42 -13.47
C TRP A 25 6.68 -11.35 -14.46
N ARG A 26 7.99 -11.56 -14.32
CA ARG A 26 8.76 -12.49 -15.16
C ARG A 26 8.48 -13.96 -14.85
N ALA A 27 8.12 -14.27 -13.60
CA ALA A 27 8.00 -15.66 -13.14
C ALA A 27 6.55 -16.16 -13.06
N ALA A 28 5.57 -15.27 -12.93
CA ALA A 28 4.18 -15.67 -12.70
C ALA A 28 3.55 -16.36 -13.92
N ALA A 29 2.53 -17.17 -13.67
CA ALA A 29 1.73 -17.78 -14.72
C ALA A 29 0.88 -16.75 -15.47
N ASP A 30 0.45 -17.08 -16.68
CA ASP A 30 -0.55 -16.27 -17.37
C ASP A 30 -1.88 -16.32 -16.62
N GLY A 31 -2.64 -15.22 -16.66
CA GLY A 31 -3.94 -15.13 -15.97
C GLY A 31 -3.87 -14.83 -14.48
N VAL A 32 -2.69 -14.78 -13.86
CA VAL A 32 -2.50 -14.36 -12.47
C VAL A 32 -3.05 -12.94 -12.24
N VAL A 33 -3.65 -12.69 -11.09
CA VAL A 33 -3.92 -11.35 -10.58
C VAL A 33 -2.87 -10.96 -9.55
N ILE A 34 -2.22 -9.80 -9.77
CA ILE A 34 -1.20 -9.27 -8.87
C ILE A 34 -1.74 -8.02 -8.18
N THR A 35 -1.54 -7.91 -6.87
CA THR A 35 -1.82 -6.68 -6.11
C THR A 35 -0.73 -6.45 -5.07
N ASP A 36 -0.80 -5.32 -4.35
CA ASP A 36 0.17 -4.91 -3.35
C ASP A 36 -0.51 -4.37 -2.09
N VAL A 37 0.27 -3.98 -1.09
CA VAL A 37 -0.23 -3.32 0.14
C VAL A 37 0.46 -1.98 0.42
N GLY A 38 1.20 -1.45 -0.56
CA GLY A 38 2.01 -0.26 -0.36
C GLY A 38 1.19 0.97 0.04
N SER A 39 1.78 1.89 0.80
CA SER A 39 1.11 3.11 1.25
C SER A 39 1.00 4.20 0.18
N THR A 40 1.73 4.07 -0.93
CA THR A 40 1.63 4.94 -2.11
C THR A 40 1.43 4.10 -3.38
N LYS A 41 0.72 4.64 -4.37
CA LYS A 41 0.15 3.83 -5.47
C LYS A 41 0.63 4.28 -6.84
N GLY A 42 0.91 5.57 -7.06
CA GLY A 42 1.28 6.08 -8.37
C GLY A 42 2.49 5.36 -8.99
N ASN A 43 3.56 5.15 -8.22
CA ASN A 43 4.77 4.51 -8.74
C ASN A 43 4.57 3.04 -9.10
N VAL A 44 3.99 2.25 -8.18
CA VAL A 44 3.78 0.81 -8.40
C VAL A 44 2.79 0.55 -9.54
N VAL A 45 1.72 1.35 -9.66
CA VAL A 45 0.75 1.23 -10.76
C VAL A 45 1.43 1.57 -12.09
N ARG A 46 2.20 2.67 -12.18
CA ARG A 46 2.96 2.99 -13.39
C ARG A 46 3.98 1.91 -13.75
N ALA A 47 4.63 1.30 -12.76
CA ALA A 47 5.56 0.19 -12.98
C ALA A 47 4.84 -1.03 -13.57
N ALA A 48 3.68 -1.40 -13.02
CA ALA A 48 2.85 -2.46 -13.53
C ALA A 48 2.39 -2.21 -14.98
N GLU A 49 1.94 -1.00 -15.30
CA GLU A 49 1.52 -0.67 -16.67
C GLU A 49 2.66 -0.80 -17.69
N ARG A 50 3.89 -0.39 -17.33
CA ARG A 50 5.07 -0.58 -18.19
C ARG A 50 5.39 -2.06 -18.43
N LEU A 51 5.19 -2.91 -17.42
CA LEU A 51 5.41 -4.35 -17.52
C LEU A 51 4.30 -5.02 -18.35
N ALA A 52 3.05 -4.60 -18.16
CA ALA A 52 1.88 -5.09 -18.91
C ALA A 52 2.00 -4.83 -20.41
N ALA A 53 2.58 -3.70 -20.81
CA ALA A 53 2.86 -3.39 -22.21
C ALA A 53 3.82 -4.39 -22.89
N ARG A 54 4.64 -5.12 -22.12
CA ARG A 54 5.58 -6.14 -22.64
C ARG A 54 5.03 -7.55 -22.53
N ARG A 55 4.36 -7.87 -21.42
CA ARG A 55 3.70 -9.15 -21.16
C ARG A 55 2.38 -8.85 -20.43
N PRO A 56 1.22 -9.07 -21.07
CA PRO A 56 -0.06 -8.74 -20.46
C PRO A 56 -0.35 -9.65 -19.27
N LEU A 57 -0.23 -9.10 -18.07
CA LEU A 57 -0.69 -9.70 -16.82
C LEU A 57 -1.55 -8.67 -16.08
N ALA A 58 -2.46 -9.17 -15.25
CA ALA A 58 -3.37 -8.33 -14.50
C ALA A 58 -2.70 -7.81 -13.23
N PHE A 59 -2.72 -6.49 -13.05
CA PHE A 59 -2.33 -5.83 -11.80
C PHE A 59 -3.39 -4.82 -11.39
N VAL A 60 -3.66 -4.73 -10.09
CA VAL A 60 -4.41 -3.63 -9.49
C VAL A 60 -3.74 -3.26 -8.16
N GLY A 61 -3.49 -1.96 -7.95
CA GLY A 61 -2.89 -1.51 -6.69
C GLY A 61 -3.88 -1.60 -5.54
N SER A 62 -3.40 -1.95 -4.34
CA SER A 62 -4.22 -1.90 -3.12
C SER A 62 -3.45 -1.25 -1.96
N HIS A 63 -4.17 -0.61 -1.05
CA HIS A 63 -3.64 -0.06 0.19
C HIS A 63 -4.61 -0.32 1.34
N PRO A 64 -4.35 -1.34 2.18
CA PRO A 64 -5.07 -1.50 3.43
C PRO A 64 -4.66 -0.38 4.39
N LEU A 65 -5.61 0.48 4.77
CA LEU A 65 -5.46 1.46 5.84
C LEU A 65 -5.65 0.76 7.19
N ALA A 66 -4.80 -0.24 7.43
CA ALA A 66 -4.78 -1.08 8.61
C ALA A 66 -3.33 -1.24 9.06
N GLY A 67 -3.08 -1.07 10.36
CA GLY A 67 -1.72 -1.19 10.89
C GLY A 67 -1.54 -0.41 12.20
N SER A 68 -0.35 -0.55 12.75
CA SER A 68 0.17 0.20 13.90
C SER A 68 1.62 0.56 13.60
N GLU A 69 2.27 1.40 14.42
CA GLU A 69 3.72 1.62 14.30
C GLU A 69 4.58 0.36 14.50
N GLN A 70 3.99 -0.76 14.95
CA GLN A 70 4.69 -2.02 15.15
C GLN A 70 4.97 -2.75 13.83
N SER A 71 6.20 -3.28 13.71
CA SER A 71 6.69 -3.96 12.51
C SER A 71 7.08 -5.42 12.78
N GLY A 72 6.94 -6.27 11.75
CA GLY A 72 7.39 -7.67 11.75
C GLY A 72 6.28 -8.71 11.92
N TYR A 73 6.54 -9.95 11.50
CA TYR A 73 5.51 -11.01 11.47
C TYR A 73 4.97 -11.40 12.86
N ARG A 74 5.71 -11.11 13.94
CA ARG A 74 5.33 -11.43 15.32
C ARG A 74 4.11 -10.65 15.81
N VAL A 75 3.83 -9.49 15.21
CA VAL A 75 2.67 -8.65 15.54
C VAL A 75 1.52 -8.84 14.55
N ALA A 76 1.58 -9.86 13.69
CA ALA A 76 0.50 -10.19 12.77
C ALA A 76 -0.74 -10.62 13.55
N ARG A 77 -1.90 -10.07 13.18
CA ARG A 77 -3.20 -10.38 13.78
C ARG A 77 -4.15 -10.91 12.73
N VAL A 78 -4.89 -11.97 13.07
CA VAL A 78 -5.84 -12.62 12.16
C VAL A 78 -6.99 -11.68 11.76
N ASP A 79 -7.33 -10.74 12.62
CA ASP A 79 -8.42 -9.77 12.48
C ASP A 79 -7.93 -8.39 12.03
N LEU A 80 -6.66 -8.26 11.61
CA LEU A 80 -6.03 -6.96 11.28
C LEU A 80 -6.85 -6.13 10.29
N PHE A 81 -7.49 -6.78 9.31
CA PHE A 81 -8.22 -6.11 8.24
C PHE A 81 -9.72 -6.00 8.50
N ARG A 82 -10.24 -6.59 9.59
CA ARG A 82 -11.68 -6.56 9.88
C ARG A 82 -12.13 -5.13 10.18
N GLY A 83 -13.08 -4.63 9.38
CA GLY A 83 -13.60 -3.26 9.47
C GLY A 83 -12.69 -2.17 8.91
N ALA A 84 -11.44 -2.52 8.55
CA ALA A 84 -10.48 -1.57 7.98
C ALA A 84 -10.93 -1.12 6.58
N THR A 85 -10.53 0.09 6.20
CA THR A 85 -10.72 0.55 4.82
C THR A 85 -9.55 0.04 3.97
N VAL A 86 -9.83 -0.55 2.81
CA VAL A 86 -8.81 -0.85 1.80
C VAL A 86 -9.14 -0.05 0.55
N VAL A 87 -8.18 0.72 0.06
CA VAL A 87 -8.33 1.45 -1.21
C VAL A 87 -7.75 0.61 -2.34
N VAL A 88 -8.56 0.29 -3.33
CA VAL A 88 -8.14 -0.33 -4.59
C VAL A 88 -7.97 0.77 -5.63
N THR A 89 -6.87 0.74 -6.38
CA THR A 89 -6.51 1.83 -7.30
C THR A 89 -6.44 1.39 -8.77
N PRO A 90 -7.60 1.22 -9.43
CA PRO A 90 -7.64 0.93 -10.85
C PRO A 90 -7.30 2.16 -11.69
N THR A 91 -6.92 1.90 -12.93
CA THR A 91 -6.81 2.85 -14.04
C THR A 91 -7.69 2.38 -15.19
N ASP A 92 -7.85 3.19 -16.24
CA ASP A 92 -8.57 2.79 -17.46
C ASP A 92 -7.96 1.57 -18.16
N ARG A 93 -6.70 1.23 -17.84
CA ARG A 93 -5.99 0.05 -18.35
C ARG A 93 -6.16 -1.18 -17.46
N THR A 94 -6.74 -1.03 -16.28
CA THR A 94 -6.88 -2.11 -15.32
C THR A 94 -8.00 -3.05 -15.74
N GLU A 95 -7.70 -4.34 -15.82
CA GLU A 95 -8.71 -5.34 -16.15
C GLU A 95 -9.75 -5.45 -15.03
N LEU A 96 -11.05 -5.45 -15.39
CA LEU A 96 -12.15 -5.55 -14.41
C LEU A 96 -12.06 -6.81 -13.54
N ARG A 97 -11.53 -7.91 -14.07
CA ARG A 97 -11.30 -9.14 -13.30
C ARG A 97 -10.28 -8.95 -12.17
N ALA A 98 -9.28 -8.09 -12.37
CA ALA A 98 -8.26 -7.79 -11.37
C ALA A 98 -8.88 -7.01 -10.21
N VAL A 99 -9.67 -5.98 -10.54
CA VAL A 99 -10.42 -5.19 -9.56
C VAL A 99 -11.35 -6.08 -8.76
N LYS A 100 -12.16 -6.90 -9.45
CA LYS A 100 -13.09 -7.83 -8.80
C LYS A 100 -12.37 -8.79 -7.85
N ALA A 101 -11.30 -9.45 -8.32
CA ALA A 101 -10.55 -10.41 -7.51
C ALA A 101 -9.90 -9.76 -6.27
N ALA A 102 -9.34 -8.55 -6.42
CA ALA A 102 -8.77 -7.81 -5.29
C ALA A 102 -9.86 -7.37 -4.30
N THR A 103 -10.99 -6.86 -4.78
CA THR A 103 -12.14 -6.49 -3.94
C THR A 103 -12.65 -7.69 -3.14
N GLU A 104 -12.94 -8.82 -3.81
CA GLU A 104 -13.42 -10.03 -3.16
C GLU A 104 -12.41 -10.57 -2.14
N PHE A 105 -11.11 -10.52 -2.45
CA PHE A 105 -10.05 -10.90 -1.52
C PHE A 105 -10.08 -10.06 -0.24
N TRP A 106 -10.15 -8.74 -0.36
CA TRP A 106 -10.15 -7.84 0.80
C TRP A 106 -11.45 -7.91 1.61
N GLU A 107 -12.60 -8.03 0.95
CA GLU A 107 -13.90 -8.20 1.61
C GLU A 107 -13.99 -9.53 2.36
N ALA A 108 -13.41 -10.61 1.82
CA ALA A 108 -13.32 -11.89 2.51
C ALA A 108 -12.49 -11.82 3.81
N LEU A 109 -11.55 -10.86 3.91
CA LEU A 109 -10.80 -10.55 5.13
C LEU A 109 -11.57 -9.61 6.08
N GLY A 110 -12.80 -9.23 5.72
CA GLY A 110 -13.68 -8.36 6.49
C GLY A 110 -13.39 -6.87 6.32
N ALA A 111 -12.61 -6.47 5.32
CA ALA A 111 -12.36 -5.06 5.03
C ALA A 111 -13.52 -4.41 4.26
N ARG A 112 -13.61 -3.08 4.33
CA ARG A 112 -14.46 -2.27 3.46
C ARG A 112 -13.62 -1.73 2.31
N VAL A 113 -13.98 -2.10 1.09
CA VAL A 113 -13.22 -1.69 -0.10
C VAL A 113 -13.76 -0.36 -0.64
N SER A 114 -12.87 0.58 -0.94
CA SER A 114 -13.16 1.79 -1.70
C SER A 114 -12.24 1.87 -2.92
N THR A 115 -12.64 2.68 -3.90
CA THR A 115 -11.92 2.79 -5.17
C THR A 115 -11.53 4.25 -5.41
N LEU A 116 -10.26 4.49 -5.72
CA LEU A 116 -9.74 5.81 -6.13
C LEU A 116 -8.73 5.61 -7.26
N ASP A 117 -8.58 6.60 -8.16
CA ASP A 117 -7.42 6.59 -9.05
C ASP A 117 -6.11 6.76 -8.24
N PRO A 118 -4.95 6.28 -8.75
CA PRO A 118 -3.69 6.29 -8.01
C PRO A 118 -3.25 7.68 -7.56
N GLU A 119 -3.43 8.71 -8.41
CA GLU A 119 -3.05 10.08 -8.12
C GLU A 119 -3.94 10.72 -7.03
N THR A 120 -5.25 10.48 -7.07
CA THR A 120 -6.16 10.93 -6.02
C THR A 120 -5.88 10.21 -4.70
N HIS A 121 -5.62 8.90 -4.72
CA HIS A 121 -5.19 8.17 -3.54
C HIS A 121 -3.94 8.81 -2.90
N ASP A 122 -2.87 9.01 -3.68
CA ASP A 122 -1.62 9.53 -3.15
C ASP A 122 -1.76 10.96 -2.60
N ARG A 123 -2.57 11.80 -3.25
CA ARG A 123 -2.91 13.14 -2.73
C ARG A 123 -3.67 13.06 -1.41
N SER A 124 -4.69 12.19 -1.33
CA SER A 124 -5.48 12.01 -0.10
C SER A 124 -4.62 11.49 1.05
N VAL A 125 -3.83 10.45 0.83
CA VAL A 125 -2.94 9.88 1.88
C VAL A 125 -1.86 10.88 2.28
N ALA A 126 -1.31 11.64 1.33
CA ALA A 126 -0.36 12.71 1.66
C ALA A 126 -0.98 13.75 2.59
N ALA A 127 -2.23 14.16 2.35
CA ALA A 127 -2.92 15.15 3.17
C ALA A 127 -3.31 14.62 4.56
N ILE A 128 -3.81 13.39 4.66
CA ILE A 128 -4.38 12.86 5.92
C ILE A 128 -3.38 12.08 6.77
N SER A 129 -2.21 11.71 6.22
CA SER A 129 -1.22 10.90 6.92
C SER A 129 0.18 11.51 6.86
N HIS A 130 0.75 11.72 5.67
CA HIS A 130 2.15 12.14 5.56
C HIS A 130 2.39 13.58 6.05
N LEU A 131 1.51 14.52 5.68
CA LEU A 131 1.64 15.92 6.06
C LEU A 131 1.49 16.11 7.58
N PRO A 132 0.51 15.52 8.28
CA PRO A 132 0.45 15.56 9.75
C PRO A 132 1.73 15.07 10.43
N HIS A 133 2.30 13.95 9.97
CA HIS A 133 3.57 13.44 10.52
C HIS A 133 4.73 14.41 10.29
N LEU A 134 4.83 14.98 9.09
CA LEU A 134 5.88 15.94 8.76
C LEU A 134 5.78 17.21 9.63
N ILE A 135 4.56 17.73 9.81
CA ILE A 135 4.32 18.89 10.67
C ILE A 135 4.66 18.57 12.13
N ALA A 136 4.25 17.41 12.64
CA ALA A 136 4.59 16.99 14.00
C ALA A 136 6.11 16.91 14.20
N CYS A 137 6.84 16.27 13.28
CA CYS A 137 8.30 16.20 13.33
C CYS A 137 8.95 17.59 13.26
N ALA A 138 8.46 18.48 12.38
CA ALA A 138 8.99 19.83 12.25
C ALA A 138 8.75 20.69 13.51
N LEU A 139 7.60 20.52 14.17
CA LEU A 139 7.31 21.20 15.43
C LEU A 139 8.24 20.72 16.56
N VAL A 140 8.48 19.41 16.65
CA VAL A 140 9.42 18.83 17.63
C VAL A 140 10.84 19.33 17.38
N ASP A 141 11.31 19.33 16.13
CA ASP A 141 12.64 19.86 15.76
C ASP A 141 12.75 21.37 16.07
N GLY A 142 11.69 22.14 15.76
CA GLY A 142 11.62 23.56 16.07
C GLY A 142 11.70 23.86 17.56
N ALA A 143 10.94 23.12 18.39
CA ALA A 143 10.95 23.27 19.84
C ALA A 143 12.34 22.96 20.44
N ALA A 144 12.98 21.88 19.96
CA ALA A 144 14.32 21.49 20.38
C ALA A 144 15.40 22.56 20.09
N ARG A 145 15.22 23.35 19.03
CA ARG A 145 16.13 24.45 18.66
C ARG A 145 15.95 25.70 19.50
N VAL A 146 14.75 25.94 20.03
CA VAL A 146 14.44 27.10 20.89
C VAL A 146 15.04 26.91 22.28
N ASP A 147 14.83 25.74 22.86
CA ASP A 147 15.43 25.32 24.12
C ASP A 147 15.61 23.81 24.10
N PRO A 148 16.87 23.30 24.11
CA PRO A 148 17.13 21.86 24.16
C PRO A 148 16.45 21.15 25.35
N ALA A 149 16.20 21.85 26.47
CA ALA A 149 15.50 21.32 27.63
C ALA A 149 13.96 21.29 27.49
N ALA A 150 13.39 21.97 26.48
CA ALA A 150 11.94 22.01 26.26
C ALA A 150 11.33 20.63 25.98
N LEU A 151 12.10 19.70 25.40
CA LEU A 151 11.64 18.34 25.17
C LEU A 151 11.51 17.52 26.46
N GLU A 152 12.30 17.81 27.50
CA GLU A 152 12.19 17.14 28.81
C GLU A 152 10.90 17.54 29.55
N LEU A 153 10.38 18.74 29.27
CA LEU A 153 9.08 19.21 29.76
C LEU A 153 7.91 18.53 29.04
N ALA A 154 8.07 18.19 27.76
CA ALA A 154 7.03 17.59 26.93
C ALA A 154 6.88 16.07 27.11
N ALA A 155 7.95 15.35 27.49
CA ALA A 155 7.95 13.88 27.60
C ALA A 155 7.25 13.31 28.86
N ARG A 156 6.58 14.14 29.66
CA ARG A 156 5.80 13.72 30.83
C ARG A 156 4.30 13.66 30.47
N GLY A 157 3.91 12.70 29.63
CA GLY A 157 2.52 12.48 29.23
C GLY A 157 2.31 11.09 28.67
#